data_AF-A0A523MFU5-F1
#
_entry.id   AF-A0A523MFU5-F1
#
_cell.length_a   1.000
_cell.length_b   1.000
_cell.length_c   1.000
_cell.angle_alpha   90.00
_cell.angle_beta   90.00
_cell.angle_gamma   90.00
#
_symmetry.space_group_name_H-M   'P 1'
#
loop_
_entity.id
_entity.type
_entity.pdbx_description
1 polymer ?
#
loop_
_entity_poly.entity_id
_entity_poly.type
_entity_poly.pdbx_seq_one_letter_code
_entity_poly.pdbx_strand_id
1 'polypeptide(L)' 'MRHKKSGRILGRKSSHRKAMYRNMAASLIEHETIRTTVPKAKELR' A
#
# COMPACT_ATOMS: atom_id res chain seq x y z
N MET A 1 20.27 -9.22 4.53
CA MET A 1 18.92 -9.82 4.71
C MET A 1 18.07 -8.91 5.63
N ARG A 2 16.77 -8.70 5.35
CA ARG A 2 15.85 -8.02 6.30
C ARG A 2 15.30 -9.04 7.29
N HIS A 3 16.01 -9.30 8.39
CA HIS A 3 15.51 -10.19 9.44
C HIS A 3 14.41 -9.51 10.26
N LYS A 4 13.28 -10.20 10.46
CA LYS A 4 12.15 -9.78 11.30
C LYS A 4 11.55 -8.40 10.98
N LYS A 5 11.75 -7.85 9.77
CA LYS A 5 11.17 -6.55 9.38
C LYS A 5 9.86 -6.76 8.63
N SER A 6 8.78 -6.19 9.13
CA SER A 6 7.48 -6.18 8.47
C SER A 6 7.40 -5.17 7.32
N GLY A 7 6.45 -5.37 6.43
CA GLY A 7 6.08 -4.47 5.34
C GLY A 7 7.08 -4.39 4.18
N ARG A 8 6.59 -3.95 3.03
CA ARG A 8 7.34 -3.78 1.77
C ARG A 8 7.64 -2.31 1.47
N ILE A 9 8.80 -2.04 0.87
CA ILE A 9 9.24 -0.67 0.50
C ILE A 9 8.55 -0.18 -0.79
N LEU A 10 8.08 -1.09 -1.65
CA LEU A 10 7.34 -0.79 -2.89
C LEU A 10 8.04 0.25 -3.80
N GLY A 11 9.37 0.33 -3.74
CA GLY A 11 10.18 1.29 -4.50
C GLY A 11 9.92 2.76 -4.18
N ARG A 12 9.31 3.09 -3.04
CA ARG A 12 8.91 4.47 -2.68
C ARG A 12 9.52 4.90 -1.35
N LYS A 13 9.76 6.20 -1.17
CA LYS A 13 10.11 6.78 0.15
C LYS A 13 8.92 6.68 1.12
N SER A 14 9.19 6.81 2.42
CA SER A 14 8.17 6.69 3.47
C SER A 14 6.99 7.67 3.30
N SER A 15 7.27 8.93 2.95
CA SER A 15 6.24 9.95 2.68
C SER A 15 5.32 9.56 1.52
N HIS A 16 5.89 9.19 0.38
CA HIS A 16 5.13 8.75 -0.79
C HIS A 16 4.32 7.48 -0.52
N ARG A 17 4.85 6.52 0.25
CA ARG A 17 4.06 5.34 0.64
C ARG A 17 2.86 5.70 1.51
N LYS A 18 3.03 6.60 2.49
CA LYS A 18 1.91 7.06 3.33
C LYS A 18 0.81 7.71 2.49
N ALA A 19 1.18 8.60 1.56
CA ALA A 19 0.22 9.22 0.64
C ALA A 19 -0.47 8.19 -0.27
N MET A 20 0.30 7.26 -0.84
CA MET A 20 -0.24 6.20 -1.70
C MET A 20 -1.27 5.33 -0.97
N TYR A 21 -1.00 4.91 0.27
CA TYR A 21 -1.96 4.11 1.04
C TYR A 21 -3.23 4.87 1.38
N ARG A 22 -3.12 6.16 1.74
CA ARG A 22 -4.29 7.02 1.98
C ARG A 22 -5.20 7.11 0.75
N ASN A 23 -4.61 7.35 -0.41
CA ASN A 23 -5.37 7.44 -1.66
C ASN A 23 -6.00 6.10 -2.02
N MET A 24 -5.27 4.99 -1.87
CA MET A 24 -5.81 3.65 -2.13
C MET A 24 -6.96 3.29 -1.18
N ALA A 25 -6.89 3.66 0.09
CA ALA A 25 -7.97 3.46 1.05
C ALA A 25 -9.20 4.31 0.71
N ALA A 26 -9.00 5.58 0.36
CA ALA A 26 -10.09 6.47 -0.07
C ALA A 26 -10.81 5.92 -1.32
N SER A 27 -10.06 5.55 -2.37
CA SER A 27 -10.65 4.96 -3.57
C SER A 27 -11.34 3.62 -3.33
N LEU A 28 -10.87 2.81 -2.36
CA LEU A 28 -11.53 1.57 -1.99
C LEU A 28 -12.88 1.82 -1.31
N ILE A 29 -12.98 2.86 -0.47
CA ILE A 29 -14.25 3.26 0.16
C ILE A 29 -15.21 3.83 -0.89
N GLU A 30 -14.71 4.64 -1.82
CA GLU A 30 -15.54 5.32 -2.83
C GLU A 30 -16.08 4.37 -3.91
N HIS A 31 -15.26 3.41 -4.36
CA HIS A 31 -15.61 2.55 -5.49
C HIS A 31 -15.90 1.10 -5.09
N GLU A 32 -15.82 0.77 -3.80
CA GLU A 32 -16.00 -0.57 -3.19
C GLU A 32 -15.02 -1.66 -3.66
N THR A 33 -14.36 -1.45 -4.81
CA THR A 33 -13.34 -2.33 -5.38
C THR A 33 -12.32 -1.52 -6.15
N ILE A 34 -11.04 -1.92 -6.08
CA ILE A 34 -9.97 -1.29 -6.86
C ILE A 34 -9.06 -2.36 -7.47
N ARG A 35 -8.60 -2.13 -8.70
CA ARG A 35 -7.59 -2.97 -9.33
C ARG A 35 -6.19 -2.49 -8.95
N THR A 36 -5.42 -3.32 -8.25
CA THR A 36 -4.04 -3.00 -7.86
C THR A 36 -3.15 -4.24 -7.92
N THR A 37 -1.86 -4.07 -7.65
CA THR A 37 -0.90 -5.18 -7.62
C THR A 37 -1.00 -5.93 -6.30
N VAL A 38 -0.82 -7.26 -6.32
CA VAL A 38 -0.81 -8.12 -5.13
C VAL A 38 0.02 -7.57 -3.96
N PRO A 39 1.28 -7.11 -4.14
CA PRO A 39 2.05 -6.56 -3.02
C PRO A 39 1.47 -5.27 -2.46
N LYS A 40 0.83 -4.41 -3.25
CA LYS A 40 0.17 -3.20 -2.73
C LYS A 40 -1.10 -3.54 -1.97
N ALA A 41 -1.90 -4.48 -2.48
CA ALA A 41 -3.13 -4.94 -1.82
C ALA A 41 -2.83 -5.56 -0.44
N LYS A 42 -1.82 -6.42 -0.36
CA LYS A 42 -1.42 -7.07 0.90
C LYS A 42 -0.89 -6.09 1.96
N GLU A 43 -0.42 -4.91 1.56
CA GLU A 43 0.09 -3.87 2.45
C GLU A 43 -0.96 -2.79 2.78
N LEU A 44 -2.12 -2.82 2.11
CA LEU A 44 -3.25 -1.93 2.38
C LEU A 44 -4.13 -2.43 3.54
N ARG A 45 -3.94 -3.69 3.96
CA ARG A 45 -4.58 -4.28 5.15
C ARG A 45 -3.96 -3.74 6.42
#